data_AF-A0A8T3QT88-F1
#
_entry.id   AF-A0A8T3QT88-F1
#
_cell.length_a   1.000
_cell.length_b   1.000
_cell.length_c   1.000
_cell.angle_alpha   90.00
_cell.angle_beta   90.00
_cell.angle_gamma   90.00
#
_symmetry.space_group_name_H-M   'P 1'
#
loop_
_entity.id
_entity.type
_entity.pdbx_description
1 polymer ?
#
loop_
_entity_poly.entity_id
_entity_poly.type
_entity_poly.pdbx_seq_one_letter_code
_entity_poly.pdbx_strand_id
1 'polypeptide(L)'
;MQLFLIAFQQPIPFGISAVVVIVMIGIILKSALTAEGGSRWVRRVTGTNAKFLFTFLFIGWAVVFGIGLQLVPHVGASSPYGALGLIALFTGFFIAMGFLWAVIGE
;
A
#
# COMPACT_ATOMS: atom_id res chain seq x y z
N MET A 1 -0.72 -24.17 -30.78
CA MET A 1 -1.73 -24.37 -31.84
C MET A 1 -3.17 -24.33 -31.32
N GLN A 2 -3.50 -24.93 -30.17
CA GLN A 2 -4.89 -24.93 -29.66
C GLN A 2 -5.46 -23.52 -29.37
N LEU A 3 -4.66 -22.58 -28.84
CA LEU A 3 -5.12 -21.22 -28.51
C LEU A 3 -5.66 -20.43 -29.72
N PHE A 4 -5.12 -20.66 -30.93
CA PHE A 4 -5.57 -19.99 -32.15
C PHE A 4 -6.87 -20.60 -32.71
N LEU A 5 -7.13 -21.87 -32.44
CA LEU A 5 -8.34 -22.55 -32.91
C LEU A 5 -9.57 -22.23 -32.05
N ILE A 6 -9.38 -21.78 -30.80
CA ILE A 6 -10.48 -21.39 -29.88
C ILE A 6 -11.32 -20.25 -30.48
N ALA A 7 -10.70 -19.31 -31.18
CA ALA A 7 -11.41 -18.22 -31.85
C ALA A 7 -12.41 -18.72 -32.92
N PHE A 8 -12.15 -19.87 -33.53
CA PHE A 8 -13.01 -20.49 -34.54
C PHE A 8 -13.96 -21.55 -33.96
N GLN A 9 -13.54 -22.25 -32.90
CA GLN A 9 -14.33 -23.31 -32.26
C GLN A 9 -15.37 -22.78 -31.26
N GLN A 10 -15.09 -21.66 -30.59
CA GLN A 10 -15.92 -21.05 -29.55
C GLN A 10 -15.94 -19.52 -29.73
N PRO A 11 -16.50 -19.02 -30.85
CA PRO A 11 -16.39 -17.61 -31.24
C PRO A 11 -17.07 -16.66 -30.25
N ILE A 12 -18.18 -17.09 -29.63
CA ILE A 12 -18.91 -16.28 -28.64
C ILE A 12 -18.10 -16.15 -27.32
N PRO A 13 -17.66 -17.24 -26.66
CA PRO A 13 -16.79 -17.14 -25.48
C PRO A 13 -15.49 -16.37 -25.73
N PHE A 14 -14.89 -16.55 -26.90
CA PHE A 14 -13.68 -15.83 -27.30
C PHE A 14 -13.93 -14.32 -27.49
N GLY A 15 -15.05 -13.95 -28.12
CA GLY A 15 -15.44 -12.55 -28.29
C GLY A 15 -15.65 -11.84 -26.95
N ILE A 16 -16.31 -12.50 -26.00
CA ILE A 16 -16.55 -11.95 -24.65
C ILE A 16 -15.23 -11.75 -23.90
N SER A 17 -14.35 -12.76 -23.90
CA SER A 17 -13.06 -12.65 -23.21
C SER A 17 -12.17 -11.57 -23.84
N ALA A 18 -12.15 -11.44 -25.17
CA ALA A 18 -11.45 -10.37 -25.86
C ALA A 18 -11.97 -8.98 -25.45
N VAL A 19 -13.29 -8.78 -25.39
CA VAL A 19 -13.89 -7.52 -24.94
C VAL A 19 -13.50 -7.21 -23.50
N VAL A 20 -13.57 -8.18 -22.59
CA VAL A 20 -13.18 -8.00 -21.19
C VAL A 20 -11.71 -7.58 -21.07
N VAL A 21 -10.81 -8.24 -21.81
CA VAL A 21 -9.38 -7.91 -21.82
C VAL A 21 -9.14 -6.52 -22.38
N ILE A 22 -9.80 -6.14 -23.48
CA ILE A 22 -9.70 -4.80 -24.07
C ILE A 22 -10.16 -3.73 -23.07
N VAL A 23 -11.29 -3.97 -22.38
CA VAL A 23 -11.80 -3.05 -21.35
C VAL A 23 -10.83 -2.94 -20.19
N MET A 24 -10.30 -4.06 -19.70
CA MET A 24 -9.34 -4.09 -18.59
C MET A 24 -8.06 -3.31 -18.95
N ILE A 25 -7.50 -3.57 -20.13
CA ILE A 25 -6.33 -2.83 -20.64
C ILE A 25 -6.68 -1.35 -20.78
N GLY A 26 -7.86 -1.01 -21.29
CA GLY A 26 -8.33 0.38 -21.39
C GLY A 26 -8.39 1.09 -20.04
N ILE A 27 -8.89 0.41 -19.00
CA ILE A 27 -8.94 0.96 -17.63
C ILE A 27 -7.53 1.16 -17.08
N ILE A 28 -6.65 0.17 -17.22
CA ILE A 28 -5.27 0.24 -16.73
C ILE A 28 -4.50 1.37 -17.42
N LEU A 29 -4.57 1.44 -18.76
CA LEU A 29 -3.92 2.50 -19.54
C LEU A 29 -4.49 3.87 -19.18
N LYS A 30 -5.81 4.02 -19.08
CA LYS A 30 -6.43 5.29 -18.68
C LYS A 30 -6.00 5.69 -17.27
N SER A 31 -5.93 4.73 -16.34
CA SER A 31 -5.47 4.98 -14.96
C SER A 31 -4.00 5.38 -14.92
N ALA A 32 -3.15 4.73 -15.73
CA ALA A 32 -1.73 5.06 -15.84
C ALA A 32 -1.47 6.41 -16.53
N LEU A 33 -2.30 6.78 -17.52
CA LEU A 33 -2.24 8.06 -18.23
C LEU A 33 -2.92 9.20 -17.47
N THR A 34 -3.76 8.89 -16.48
CA THR A 34 -4.34 9.89 -15.57
C THR A 34 -3.26 10.31 -14.56
N ALA A 35 -2.30 11.08 -15.06
CA ALA A 35 -1.33 11.83 -14.27
C ALA A 35 -1.92 13.20 -13.84
N GLU A 36 -3.22 13.26 -13.56
CA GLU A 36 -3.85 14.45 -13.00
C GLU A 36 -3.91 14.27 -11.49
N GLY A 37 -3.02 15.00 -10.81
CA GLY A 37 -2.74 14.89 -9.39
C GLY A 37 -3.98 14.79 -8.50
N GLY A 38 -3.81 14.07 -7.39
CA GLY A 38 -4.85 13.82 -6.40
C GLY A 38 -5.67 15.08 -6.13
N SER A 39 -6.98 14.89 -5.94
CA SER A 39 -7.94 15.98 -5.72
C SER A 39 -7.37 17.02 -4.76
N ARG A 40 -7.79 18.29 -4.85
CA ARG A 40 -7.32 19.35 -3.92
C ARG A 40 -7.39 18.94 -2.44
N TRP A 41 -8.27 18.01 -2.09
CA TRP A 41 -8.33 17.38 -0.78
C TRP A 41 -7.14 16.45 -0.49
N VAL A 42 -6.80 15.53 -1.41
CA VAL A 42 -5.62 14.67 -1.31
C VAL A 42 -4.36 15.51 -1.18
N ARG A 43 -4.17 16.53 -2.04
CA ARG A 43 -3.00 17.44 -1.96
C ARG A 43 -2.87 18.19 -0.63
N ARG A 44 -3.97 18.44 0.09
CA ARG A 44 -3.90 19.04 1.45
C ARG A 44 -3.51 18.03 2.51
N VAL A 45 -3.83 16.75 2.31
CA VAL A 45 -3.53 15.66 3.25
C VAL A 45 -2.15 15.06 2.98
N THR A 46 -1.67 15.05 1.73
CA THR A 46 -0.38 14.47 1.31
C THR A 46 0.68 15.53 0.99
N GLY A 47 0.47 16.80 1.35
CA GLY A 47 1.45 17.86 1.11
C GLY A 47 2.72 17.72 1.97
N THR A 48 3.69 18.62 1.76
CA THR A 48 5.01 18.60 2.42
C THR A 48 4.95 18.51 3.95
N ASN A 49 3.94 19.12 4.58
CA ASN A 49 3.71 19.03 6.02
C ASN A 49 3.45 17.58 6.50
N ALA A 50 2.74 16.78 5.70
CA ALA A 50 2.49 15.38 6.01
C ALA A 50 3.76 14.54 5.91
N LYS A 51 4.65 14.85 4.95
CA LYS A 51 5.97 14.20 4.86
C LYS A 51 6.75 14.40 6.15
N PHE A 52 6.88 15.65 6.60
CA PHE A 52 7.58 15.95 7.85
C PHE A 52 6.90 15.27 9.04
N LEU A 53 5.58 15.35 9.16
CA LEU A 53 4.83 14.68 10.23
C LEU A 53 5.14 13.19 10.29
N PHE A 54 4.99 12.47 9.17
CA PHE A 54 5.23 11.03 9.14
C PHE A 54 6.70 10.66 9.28
N THR A 55 7.65 11.48 8.80
CA THR A 55 9.08 11.29 9.06
C THR A 55 9.38 11.40 10.56
N PHE A 56 8.89 12.44 11.24
CA PHE A 56 9.11 12.59 12.68
C PHE A 56 8.42 11.49 13.49
N LEU A 57 7.21 11.09 13.10
CA LEU A 57 6.51 9.94 13.72
C LEU A 57 7.29 8.65 13.50
N PHE A 58 7.87 8.42 12.33
CA PHE A 58 8.68 7.23 12.05
C PHE A 58 9.94 7.19 12.89
N ILE A 59 10.67 8.31 12.97
CA ILE A 59 11.86 8.43 13.83
C ILE A 59 11.49 8.22 15.30
N GLY A 60 10.44 8.88 15.78
CA GLY A 60 9.96 8.75 17.16
C GLY A 60 9.54 7.32 17.49
N TRP A 61 8.78 6.68 16.60
CA TRP A 61 8.41 5.27 16.73
C TRP A 61 9.64 4.35 16.78
N ALA A 62 10.61 4.55 15.89
CA ALA A 62 11.83 3.75 15.84
C ALA A 62 12.66 3.89 17.11
N VAL A 63 12.77 5.09 17.68
CA VAL A 63 13.45 5.32 18.96
C VAL A 63 12.69 4.67 20.10
N VAL A 64 11.37 4.91 20.21
CA VAL A 64 10.54 4.43 21.32
C VAL A 64 10.47 2.91 21.34
N PHE A 65 10.18 2.26 20.21
CA PHE A 65 10.02 0.80 20.17
C PHE A 65 11.34 0.08 19.88
N GLY A 66 12.24 0.66 19.09
CA GLY A 66 13.55 0.05 18.80
C GLY A 66 14.44 -0.03 20.04
N ILE A 67 14.40 0.98 20.92
CA ILE A 67 15.13 0.97 22.20
C ILE A 67 14.22 0.44 23.32
N GLY A 68 12.97 0.91 23.41
CA GLY A 68 12.08 0.56 24.52
C GLY A 68 11.74 -0.92 24.60
N LEU A 69 11.59 -1.63 23.48
CA LEU A 69 11.34 -3.08 23.52
C LEU A 69 12.56 -3.87 24.04
N GLN A 70 13.78 -3.35 23.89
CA GLN A 70 14.98 -3.99 24.44
C GLN A 70 15.00 -3.98 25.97
N LEU A 71 14.29 -3.03 26.59
CA LEU A 71 14.18 -2.89 28.05
C LEU A 71 13.09 -3.81 28.63
N VAL A 72 12.26 -4.43 27.79
CA VAL A 72 11.18 -5.32 28.24
C VAL A 72 11.70 -6.76 28.36
N PRO A 73 11.46 -7.45 29.49
CA PRO A 73 11.87 -8.84 29.65
C PRO A 73 11.29 -9.72 28.53
N HIS A 74 12.13 -10.42 27.78
CA HIS A 74 11.73 -11.18 26.59
C HIS A 74 11.60 -12.70 26.85
N VAL A 75 11.74 -13.13 28.10
CA VAL A 75 11.72 -14.54 28.50
C VAL A 75 10.51 -14.82 29.38
N GLY A 76 9.76 -15.88 29.06
CA GLY A 76 8.60 -16.35 29.83
C GLY A 76 7.26 -16.13 29.15
N ALA A 77 6.33 -17.08 29.34
CA ALA A 77 5.00 -17.08 28.70
C ALA A 77 4.09 -15.92 29.13
N SER A 78 4.37 -15.28 30.27
CA SER A 78 3.65 -14.13 30.82
C SER A 78 4.31 -12.79 30.51
N SER A 79 5.31 -12.75 29.62
CA SER A 79 6.00 -11.50 29.28
C SER A 79 5.08 -10.55 28.46
N PRO A 80 5.05 -9.24 28.79
CA PRO A 80 4.33 -8.23 28.00
C PRO A 80 5.00 -7.93 26.65
N TYR A 81 6.18 -8.48 26.36
CA TYR A 81 6.95 -8.23 25.13
C TYR A 81 6.15 -8.50 23.86
N GLY A 82 5.39 -9.60 23.81
CA GLY A 82 4.60 -9.96 22.62
C GLY A 82 3.49 -8.94 22.31
N ALA A 83 2.75 -8.51 23.34
CA ALA A 83 1.67 -7.52 23.17
C ALA A 83 2.23 -6.15 22.77
N LEU A 84 3.31 -5.71 23.41
CA LEU A 84 3.98 -4.45 23.07
C LEU A 84 4.60 -4.49 21.66
N GLY A 85 5.17 -5.63 21.25
CA GLY A 85 5.68 -5.83 19.91
C GLY A 85 4.60 -5.78 18.84
N LEU A 86 3.40 -6.31 19.12
CA LEU A 86 2.26 -6.24 18.21
C LEU A 86 1.74 -4.80 18.03
N ILE A 87 1.69 -4.02 19.12
CA ILE A 87 1.39 -2.59 19.06
C ILE A 87 2.46 -1.86 18.24
N ALA A 88 3.74 -2.16 18.48
CA ALA A 88 4.85 -1.58 17.73
C ALA A 88 4.74 -1.87 16.22
N LEU A 89 4.40 -3.11 15.86
CA LEU A 89 4.26 -3.53 14.47
C LEU A 89 3.10 -2.81 13.78
N PHE A 90 1.91 -2.77 14.40
CA PHE A 90 0.76 -2.11 13.80
C PHE A 90 0.95 -0.60 13.70
N THR A 91 1.43 0.05 14.76
CA THR A 91 1.71 1.50 14.73
C THR A 91 2.78 1.85 13.70
N GLY A 92 3.86 1.06 13.62
CA GLY A 92 4.92 1.24 12.62
C GLY A 92 4.42 1.06 11.20
N PHE A 93 3.59 0.05 10.94
CA PHE A 93 2.97 -0.17 9.63
C PHE A 93 2.14 1.03 9.19
N PHE A 94 1.25 1.55 10.05
CA PHE A 94 0.44 2.71 9.71
C PHE A 94 1.27 3.99 9.49
N ILE A 95 2.32 4.20 10.30
CA ILE A 95 3.22 5.35 10.13
C ILE A 95 3.99 5.23 8.80
N ALA A 96 4.51 4.05 8.47
CA ALA A 96 5.24 3.81 7.22
C ALA A 96 4.34 3.94 5.99
N MET A 97 3.13 3.37 6.03
CA MET A 97 2.13 3.53 4.97
C MET A 97 1.72 5.00 4.80
N GLY A 98 1.51 5.72 5.91
CA GLY A 98 1.23 7.15 5.87
C GLY A 98 2.38 7.96 5.26
N PHE A 99 3.63 7.61 5.56
CA PHE A 99 4.81 8.23 4.95
C PHE A 99 4.87 7.98 3.44
N LEU A 100 4.70 6.73 3.00
CA LEU A 100 4.68 6.38 1.58
C LEU A 100 3.59 7.15 0.84
N TRP A 101 2.41 7.26 1.42
CA TRP A 101 1.30 7.99 0.84
C TRP A 101 1.56 9.50 0.75
N ALA A 102 2.21 10.08 1.78
CA ALA A 102 2.66 11.46 1.76
C ALA A 102 3.73 11.71 0.69
N VAL A 103 4.63 10.76 0.41
CA VAL A 103 5.66 10.89 -0.62
C VAL A 103 5.11 10.78 -2.03
N ILE A 104 4.26 9.78 -2.28
CA ILE A 104 3.69 9.50 -3.60
C ILE A 104 2.63 10.54 -4.00
N GLY A 105 1.98 11.17 -3.03
CA GLY A 105 0.89 12.12 -3.26
C GLY A 105 1.31 13.57 -3.59
N GLU A 106 2.61 13.88 -3.69
CA GLU A 106 3.13 15.15 -4.23
C GLU A 106 3.32 15.08 -5.75
#